data_AF-A0A926X889-F1
#
_entry.id   AF-A0A926X889-F1
#
_cell.length_a   1.000
_cell.length_b   1.000
_cell.length_c   1.000
_cell.angle_alpha   90.00
_cell.angle_beta   90.00
_cell.angle_gamma   90.00
#
_symmetry.space_group_name_H-M   'P 1'
#
loop_
_entity.id
_entity.type
_entity.pdbx_description
1 polymer ?
#
loop_
_entity_poly.entity_id
_entity_poly.type
_entity_poly.pdbx_seq_one_letter_code
_entity_poly.pdbx_strand_id
1 'polypeptide(L)'
;MPLFLITSLYDEGISPNLVRVVEADSALAVAAHMLYHPEQWEYFLYRSFKEDLPIGSLTPEALLERINQTWVDGDSSAQLRITPITAQPLEAITTTPSFQPGAIFSDFG
;
A
#
# COMPACT_ATOMS: atom_id res chain seq x y z
N MET A 1 18.74 -2.25 -1.88
CA MET A 1 17.68 -1.80 -2.80
C MET A 1 16.60 -1.09 -1.98
N PRO A 2 15.80 -0.17 -2.57
CA PRO A 2 14.69 0.45 -1.85
C PRO A 2 13.70 -0.61 -1.35
N LEU A 3 13.10 -0.36 -0.19
CA LEU A 3 12.06 -1.21 0.39
C LEU A 3 10.70 -0.59 0.16
N PHE A 4 9.72 -1.42 -0.16
CA PHE A 4 8.33 -1.04 -0.32
C PHE A 4 7.45 -1.87 0.60
N LEU A 5 6.57 -1.18 1.32
CA LEU A 5 5.48 -1.75 2.10
C LEU A 5 4.23 -1.80 1.24
N ILE A 6 3.69 -3.00 1.02
CA ILE A 6 2.41 -3.22 0.37
C ILE A 6 1.39 -3.61 1.43
N THR A 7 0.31 -2.84 1.50
CA THR A 7 -0.77 -3.07 2.46
C THR A 7 -2.12 -3.13 1.77
N SER A 8 -2.95 -4.07 2.20
CA SER A 8 -4.39 -4.09 1.94
C SER A 8 -5.11 -3.77 3.25
N LEU A 9 -5.56 -2.53 3.41
CA LEU A 9 -6.24 -2.02 4.62
C LEU A 9 -7.77 -2.13 4.48
N TYR A 10 -8.42 -2.62 5.53
CA TYR A 10 -9.88 -2.59 5.70
C TYR A 10 -10.29 -1.63 6.82
N ASP A 11 -11.59 -1.39 6.96
CA ASP A 11 -12.14 -0.61 8.09
C ASP A 11 -11.95 -1.34 9.43
N GLU A 12 -11.88 -2.68 9.43
CA GLU A 12 -11.52 -3.44 10.63
C GLU A 12 -10.01 -3.45 10.93
N GLY A 13 -9.19 -2.84 10.06
CA GLY A 13 -7.76 -2.65 10.22
C GLY A 13 -6.89 -3.49 9.29
N ILE A 14 -5.66 -3.78 9.73
CA ILE A 14 -4.63 -4.50 8.95
C ILE A 14 -4.35 -5.86 9.61
N SER A 15 -4.37 -6.92 8.80
CA SER A 15 -3.92 -8.26 9.19
C SER A 15 -2.49 -8.51 8.70
N PRO A 16 -1.65 -9.29 9.41
CA PRO A 16 -0.31 -9.67 8.95
C PRO A 16 -0.29 -10.32 7.57
N ASN A 17 -1.36 -11.05 7.20
CA ASN A 17 -1.49 -11.69 5.90
C ASN A 17 -1.64 -10.68 4.75
N LEU A 18 -1.99 -9.43 5.07
CA LEU A 18 -2.26 -8.32 4.16
C LEU A 18 -1.11 -7.32 4.09
N VAL A 19 0.05 -7.69 4.64
CA VAL A 19 1.26 -6.88 4.66
C VAL A 19 2.38 -7.61 3.94
N ARG A 20 3.01 -6.96 2.98
CA ARG A 20 4.26 -7.44 2.37
C ARG A 20 5.30 -6.34 2.39
N VAL A 21 6.54 -6.74 2.65
CA VAL A 21 7.71 -5.88 2.44
C VAL A 21 8.50 -6.50 1.31
N VAL A 22 8.78 -5.72 0.27
CA VAL A 22 9.51 -6.19 -0.91
C VAL A 22 10.65 -5.23 -1.24
N GLU A 23 11.70 -5.77 -1.85
CA GLU A 23 12.73 -4.99 -2.51
C GLU A 23 12.32 -4.72 -3.95
N ALA A 24 12.41 -3.47 -4.39
CA ALA A 24 12.12 -3.08 -5.76
C ALA A 24 12.82 -1.76 -6.11
N ASP A 25 13.02 -1.51 -7.41
CA ASP A 25 13.63 -0.25 -7.87
C ASP A 25 12.67 0.95 -7.75
N SER A 26 11.35 0.70 -7.79
CA SER A 26 10.30 1.73 -7.68
C SER A 26 8.93 1.13 -7.38
N ALA A 27 7.97 1.96 -6.98
CA ALA A 27 6.56 1.56 -6.87
C ALA A 27 5.98 1.09 -8.22
N LEU A 28 6.43 1.68 -9.33
CA LEU A 28 6.05 1.27 -10.68
C LEU A 28 6.53 -0.14 -10.99
N ALA A 29 7.73 -0.53 -10.54
CA ALA A 29 8.23 -1.90 -10.70
C ALA A 29 7.38 -2.91 -9.91
N VAL A 30 6.91 -2.54 -8.71
CA VAL A 30 5.96 -3.35 -7.94
C VAL A 30 4.64 -3.50 -8.69
N ALA A 31 4.07 -2.40 -9.21
CA ALA A 31 2.84 -2.44 -10.00
C ALA A 31 2.99 -3.29 -11.28
N ALA A 32 4.13 -3.18 -11.97
CA ALA A 32 4.44 -4.02 -13.13
C ALA A 32 4.48 -5.51 -12.75
N HIS A 33 5.14 -5.86 -11.63
CA HIS A 33 5.16 -7.22 -11.14
C HIS A 33 3.76 -7.74 -10.80
N MET A 34 2.89 -6.92 -10.18
CA MET A 34 1.50 -7.30 -9.90
C MET A 34 0.73 -7.64 -11.18
N LEU A 35 0.96 -6.90 -12.27
CA LEU A 35 0.31 -7.17 -13.57
C LEU A 35 0.84 -8.40 -14.29
N TYR A 36 2.15 -8.66 -14.21
CA TYR A 36 2.77 -9.79 -14.87
C TYR A 36 2.59 -11.11 -14.11
N HIS A 37 2.32 -11.03 -12.81
CA HIS A 37 2.10 -12.17 -11.91
C HIS A 37 0.83 -12.01 -11.07
N PRO A 38 -0.35 -11.78 -11.67
CA PRO A 38 -1.56 -11.45 -10.94
C PRO A 38 -1.99 -12.54 -9.97
N GLU A 39 -1.65 -13.81 -10.23
CA GLU A 39 -1.92 -14.95 -9.35
C GLU A 39 -1.23 -14.84 -7.98
N GLN A 40 -0.06 -14.17 -7.91
CA GLN A 40 0.65 -13.96 -6.66
C GLN A 40 0.03 -12.85 -5.81
N TRP A 41 -0.76 -11.98 -6.45
CA TRP A 41 -1.35 -10.78 -5.87
C TRP A 41 -2.88 -10.83 -5.87
N GLU A 42 -3.47 -11.96 -6.28
CA GLU A 42 -4.91 -12.12 -6.54
C GLU A 42 -5.75 -11.56 -5.40
N TYR A 43 -5.44 -11.95 -4.16
CA TYR A 43 -6.19 -11.48 -3.00
C TYR A 43 -6.14 -9.95 -2.83
N PHE A 44 -4.96 -9.33 -3.00
CA PHE A 44 -4.79 -7.88 -2.86
C PHE A 44 -5.54 -7.14 -3.97
N LEU A 45 -5.44 -7.61 -5.20
CA LEU A 45 -6.06 -6.98 -6.37
C LEU A 45 -7.58 -7.14 -6.34
N TYR A 46 -8.07 -8.37 -6.13
CA TYR A 46 -9.50 -8.68 -6.10
C TYR A 46 -10.22 -7.91 -5.01
N ARG A 47 -9.65 -7.83 -3.80
CA ARG A 47 -10.33 -7.16 -2.68
C ARG A 47 -10.32 -5.64 -2.79
N SER A 48 -9.39 -5.07 -3.55
CA SER A 48 -9.34 -3.63 -3.78
C SER A 48 -10.18 -3.16 -4.94
N PHE A 49 -10.31 -3.96 -6.00
CA PHE A 49 -11.06 -3.57 -7.19
C PHE A 49 -12.43 -4.25 -7.31
N LYS A 50 -12.66 -5.37 -6.61
CA LYS A 50 -13.86 -6.21 -6.66
C LYS A 50 -14.24 -6.65 -8.09
N GLU A 51 -13.27 -6.65 -9.00
CA GLU A 51 -13.40 -7.05 -10.39
C GLU A 51 -12.10 -7.70 -10.87
N ASP A 52 -12.20 -8.54 -11.91
CA ASP A 52 -11.03 -9.03 -12.61
C ASP A 52 -10.34 -7.87 -13.32
N LEU A 53 -9.04 -7.73 -13.11
CA LEU A 53 -8.27 -6.75 -13.86
C LEU A 53 -8.25 -7.12 -15.34
N PRO A 54 -8.34 -6.15 -16.26
CA PRO A 54 -8.22 -6.42 -17.69
C PRO A 54 -6.75 -6.72 -18.04
N ILE A 55 -6.32 -7.95 -17.74
CA ILE A 55 -4.96 -8.44 -17.96
C ILE A 55 -4.64 -8.33 -19.47
N GLY A 56 -3.53 -7.67 -19.79
CA GLY A 56 -3.05 -7.46 -21.16
C GLY A 56 -3.38 -6.10 -21.77
N SER A 57 -4.31 -5.32 -21.20
CA SER A 57 -4.58 -3.93 -21.63
C SER A 57 -4.26 -2.87 -20.57
N LEU A 58 -4.18 -3.26 -19.30
CA LEU A 58 -3.78 -2.37 -18.22
C LEU A 58 -2.25 -2.20 -18.19
N THR A 59 -1.77 -0.95 -18.19
CA THR A 59 -0.33 -0.66 -18.04
C THR A 59 0.06 -0.55 -16.55
N PRO A 60 1.34 -0.74 -16.20
CA PRO A 60 1.81 -0.56 -14.81
C PRO A 60 1.47 0.81 -14.21
N GLU A 61 1.56 1.88 -15.00
CA GLU A 61 1.23 3.25 -14.57
C GLU A 61 -0.27 3.38 -14.27
N ALA A 62 -1.12 2.83 -15.15
CA ALA A 62 -2.56 2.84 -14.96
C ALA A 62 -2.97 2.02 -13.73
N LEU A 63 -2.33 0.87 -13.49
CA LEU A 63 -2.56 0.11 -12.26
C LEU A 63 -2.12 0.92 -11.03
N LEU A 64 -0.93 1.50 -11.03
CA LEU A 64 -0.42 2.28 -9.90
C LEU A 64 -1.36 3.47 -9.58
N GLU A 65 -1.86 4.15 -10.60
CA GLU A 65 -2.85 5.21 -10.44
C GLU A 65 -4.15 4.68 -9.82
N ARG A 66 -4.69 3.55 -10.32
CA ARG A 66 -5.87 2.91 -9.72
C ARG A 66 -5.63 2.50 -8.26
N ILE A 67 -4.44 1.98 -7.93
CA ILE A 67 -4.06 1.64 -6.55
C ILE A 67 -4.13 2.89 -5.66
N ASN A 68 -3.54 4.00 -6.10
CA ASN A 68 -3.56 5.26 -5.35
C ASN A 68 -4.97 5.82 -5.15
N GLN A 69 -5.88 5.49 -6.05
CA GLN A 69 -7.29 5.85 -5.97
C GLN A 69 -8.12 4.91 -5.10
N THR A 70 -7.59 3.81 -4.56
CA THR A 70 -8.36 2.98 -3.63
C THR A 70 -8.53 3.69 -2.27
N TRP A 71 -9.68 3.49 -1.62
CA TRP A 71 -9.99 3.98 -0.27
C TRP A 71 -10.76 2.93 0.51
N VAL A 72 -10.77 3.06 1.85
CA VAL A 72 -11.63 2.25 2.71
C VAL A 72 -13.03 2.87 2.66
N ASP A 73 -14.01 2.12 2.17
CA ASP A 73 -15.39 2.60 1.99
C ASP A 73 -16.30 2.29 3.19
N GLY A 74 -15.79 1.62 4.23
CA GLY A 74 -16.59 1.11 5.36
C GLY A 74 -17.38 -0.15 5.01
N ASP A 75 -17.04 -0.80 3.90
CA ASP A 75 -17.51 -2.12 3.48
C ASP A 75 -16.28 -2.98 3.09
N SER A 76 -16.53 -4.12 2.42
CA SER A 76 -15.56 -5.14 2.01
C SER A 76 -14.49 -4.67 1.01
N SER A 77 -14.40 -3.38 0.64
CA SER A 77 -13.38 -2.88 -0.29
C SER A 77 -12.10 -2.51 0.45
N ALA A 78 -10.98 -3.08 0.02
CA ALA A 78 -9.69 -2.78 0.63
C ALA A 78 -9.00 -1.58 -0.01
N GLN A 79 -8.38 -0.73 0.81
CA GLN A 79 -7.39 0.23 0.34
C GLN A 79 -6.04 -0.47 0.12
N LEU A 80 -5.61 -0.56 -1.13
CA LEU A 80 -4.28 -1.03 -1.51
C LEU A 80 -3.30 0.14 -1.57
N ARG A 81 -2.12 -0.03 -0.97
CA ARG A 81 -1.03 0.95 -1.07
C ARG A 81 0.29 0.28 -1.35
N ILE A 82 1.14 0.97 -2.11
CA ILE A 82 2.55 0.64 -2.35
C ILE A 82 3.35 1.84 -1.82
N THR A 83 3.91 1.70 -0.62
CA THR A 83 4.54 2.81 0.09
C THR A 83 6.05 2.58 0.18
N PRO A 84 6.90 3.50 -0.30
CA PRO A 84 8.33 3.40 -0.04
C PRO A 84 8.58 3.53 1.47
N ILE A 85 9.39 2.64 2.03
CA ILE A 85 9.73 2.65 3.46
C ILE A 85 11.24 2.67 3.67
N THR A 86 11.65 3.14 4.84
CA THR A 86 13.02 3.05 5.33
C THR A 86 13.02 2.28 6.63
N ALA A 87 13.83 1.23 6.72
CA ALA A 87 14.01 0.52 7.97
C ALA A 87 14.79 1.41 8.95
N GLN A 88 14.25 1.57 10.15
CA GLN A 88 14.90 2.29 11.24
C GLN A 88 15.34 1.30 12.32
N PRO A 89 16.50 1.50 12.96
CA PRO A 89 16.88 0.70 14.11
C PRO A 89 15.88 0.95 15.25
N LEU A 90 15.53 -0.13 15.97
CA LEU A 90 14.48 -0.09 16.99
C LEU A 90 14.79 0.93 18.09
N GLU A 91 16.06 1.02 18.49
CA GLU A 91 16.55 1.94 19.51
C GLU A 91 16.50 3.42 19.10
N ALA A 92 16.34 3.73 17.80
CA ALA A 92 16.20 5.11 17.32
C ALA A 92 14.74 5.57 17.26
N ILE A 93 13.77 4.68 17.47
CA ILE A 93 12.36 5.02 17.41
C ILE A 93 11.94 5.72 18.70
N THR A 94 11.45 6.96 18.58
CA THR A 94 10.78 7.69 19.67
C THR A 94 9.33 7.93 19.27
N THR A 95 8.39 7.33 20.00
CA THR A 95 6.94 7.42 19.70
C THR A 95 6.21 8.45 20.55
N THR A 96 6.93 9.30 21.29
CA THR A 96 6.32 10.34 22.10
C THR A 96 5.65 11.38 21.19
N PRO A 97 4.32 11.56 21.26
CA PRO A 97 3.63 12.56 20.46
C PRO A 97 4.12 13.97 20.81
N SER A 98 4.50 14.75 19.79
CA SER A 98 4.96 16.13 19.99
C SER A 98 3.78 17.09 20.09
N PHE A 99 3.26 17.32 21.29
CA PHE A 99 2.18 18.31 21.52
C PHE A 99 2.68 19.76 21.58
N GLN A 100 3.78 20.10 20.90
CA GLN A 100 4.30 21.46 20.93
C GLN A 100 3.48 22.40 20.02
N PRO A 101 3.12 23.61 20.48
CA PRO A 101 2.50 24.61 19.63
C PRO A 101 3.39 24.92 18.42
N GLY A 102 2.91 24.65 17.21
CA GLY A 102 3.66 24.86 15.96
C GLY A 102 4.27 23.60 15.32
N ALA A 103 4.03 22.40 15.87
CA ALA A 103 4.41 21.16 15.19
C ALA A 103 3.61 20.98 13.88
N ILE A 104 4.32 20.63 12.79
CA ILE A 104 3.79 20.53 11.42
C ILE A 104 2.74 19.40 11.26
N PHE A 105 2.69 18.46 12.21
CA PHE A 105 1.73 17.37 12.24
C PHE A 105 0.78 17.57 13.42
N SER A 106 -0.34 18.23 13.16
CA SER A 106 -1.55 17.99 13.94
C SER A 106 -2.11 16.66 13.46
N ASP A 107 -2.14 15.64 14.31
CA ASP A 107 -2.78 14.35 14.01
C ASP A 107 -4.31 14.47 13.79
N PHE A 108 -4.83 15.70 13.91
CA PHE A 108 -6.17 16.09 13.52
C PHE A 108 -6.06 17.32 12.61
N GLY A 109 -6.01 17.06 11.29
CA GLY A 109 -6.31 18.05 10.27
C GLY A 109 -7.81 18.16 10.05
#